data_AF-T0KCI9-F1
#
_entry.id   AF-T0KCI9-F1
#
_cell.length_a   1.000
_cell.length_b   1.000
_cell.length_c   1.000
_cell.angle_alpha   90.00
_cell.angle_beta   90.00
_cell.angle_gamma   90.00
#
_symmetry.space_group_name_H-M   'P 1'
#
loop_
_entity.id
_entity.type
_entity.pdbx_description
1 polymer ?
#
loop_
_entity_poly.entity_id
_entity_poly.type
_entity_poly.pdbx_seq_one_letter_code
_entity_poly.pdbx_strand_id
1 'polypeptide(L)'
;MSATLFRRAAVAPRIVARAFSTSPTHNVARISIIGNLADTPELHATSTGREIVKYAVASNSGSRENRHTSWFRVTSFAPEGPGRDFLQSLPKGTMVFVEGDASMSTYQDAEGKTRSSLNVVQRNIEVLRRPATGTPASE
;
A
#
# COMPACT_ATOMS: atom_id res chain seq x y z
N MET A 1 -39.11 -12.15 74.96
CA MET A 1 -38.02 -11.21 74.61
C MET A 1 -37.25 -11.83 73.45
N SER A 2 -37.53 -11.42 72.21
CA SER A 2 -36.90 -11.98 71.00
C SER A 2 -36.08 -10.91 70.31
N ALA A 3 -34.77 -11.11 70.24
CA ALA A 3 -33.81 -10.18 69.67
C ALA A 3 -33.79 -10.29 68.14
N THR A 4 -34.04 -9.17 67.45
CA THR A 4 -33.90 -9.03 66.00
C THR A 4 -32.43 -8.83 65.63
N LEU A 5 -31.81 -9.81 64.97
CA LEU A 5 -30.48 -9.70 64.39
C LEU A 5 -30.57 -9.15 62.96
N PHE A 6 -30.13 -7.89 62.78
CA PHE A 6 -29.94 -7.29 61.47
C PHE A 6 -28.69 -7.87 60.78
N ARG A 7 -28.89 -8.53 59.63
CA ARG A 7 -27.81 -9.08 58.81
C ARG A 7 -27.26 -7.99 57.89
N ARG A 8 -26.04 -7.50 58.16
CA ARG A 8 -25.31 -6.61 57.24
C ARG A 8 -24.92 -7.37 55.97
N ALA A 9 -25.39 -6.93 54.82
CA ALA A 9 -24.92 -7.40 53.51
C ALA A 9 -23.58 -6.72 53.17
N ALA A 10 -22.54 -7.52 52.90
CA ALA A 10 -21.26 -7.02 52.40
C ALA A 10 -21.30 -6.98 50.86
N VAL A 11 -21.09 -5.81 50.27
CA VAL A 11 -20.97 -5.64 48.81
C VAL A 11 -19.50 -5.80 48.44
N ALA A 12 -19.16 -6.87 47.73
CA ALA A 12 -17.81 -7.09 47.20
C ALA A 12 -17.54 -6.18 45.98
N PRO A 13 -16.32 -5.62 45.82
CA PRO A 13 -16.00 -4.81 44.66
C PRO A 13 -15.91 -5.70 43.41
N ARG A 14 -16.68 -5.38 42.38
CA ARG A 14 -16.52 -5.99 41.05
C ARG A 14 -15.27 -5.40 40.40
N ILE A 15 -14.19 -6.17 40.35
CA ILE A 15 -13.01 -5.83 39.57
C ILE A 15 -13.42 -5.88 38.10
N VAL A 16 -13.64 -4.71 37.50
CA VAL A 16 -13.82 -4.60 36.05
C VAL A 16 -12.44 -4.73 35.42
N ALA A 17 -12.03 -5.96 35.14
CA ALA A 17 -10.82 -6.21 34.36
C ALA A 17 -11.02 -5.61 32.97
N ARG A 18 -10.21 -4.62 32.59
CA ARG A 18 -10.13 -4.15 31.21
C ARG A 18 -9.67 -5.33 30.36
N ALA A 19 -10.49 -5.72 29.37
CA ALA A 19 -10.09 -6.72 28.39
C ALA A 19 -8.88 -6.18 27.61
N PHE A 20 -7.71 -6.77 27.82
CA PHE A 20 -6.58 -6.56 26.93
C PHE A 20 -6.98 -7.06 25.55
N SER A 21 -6.85 -6.22 24.52
CA SER A 21 -7.06 -6.61 23.13
C SER A 21 -6.17 -7.81 22.82
N THR A 22 -6.77 -8.95 22.51
CA THR A 22 -6.08 -10.21 22.21
C THR A 22 -5.57 -10.29 20.77
N SER A 23 -5.66 -9.18 20.01
CA SER A 23 -5.19 -9.15 18.63
C SER A 23 -3.66 -9.24 18.59
N PRO A 24 -3.07 -10.21 17.88
CA PRO A 24 -1.63 -10.30 17.72
C PRO A 24 -1.05 -9.00 17.15
N THR A 25 0.14 -8.61 17.59
CA THR A 25 0.87 -7.49 16.99
C THR A 25 1.32 -7.88 15.58
N HIS A 26 0.74 -7.23 14.56
CA HIS A 26 1.18 -7.41 13.18
C HIS A 26 2.24 -6.37 12.84
N ASN A 27 3.41 -6.82 12.37
CA ASN A 27 4.42 -5.93 11.80
C ASN A 27 3.88 -5.32 10.50
N VAL A 28 3.97 -4.00 10.36
CA VAL A 28 3.48 -3.28 9.18
C VAL A 28 4.56 -2.36 8.64
N ALA A 29 4.78 -2.41 7.34
CA ALA A 29 5.66 -1.51 6.62
C ALA A 29 4.86 -0.88 5.47
N ARG A 30 4.32 0.32 5.70
CA ARG A 30 3.47 1.03 4.73
C ARG A 30 4.24 2.17 4.09
N ILE A 31 4.09 2.31 2.78
CA ILE A 31 4.67 3.40 1.99
C ILE A 31 3.57 4.10 1.21
N SER A 32 3.67 5.43 1.14
CA SER A 32 2.78 6.29 0.37
C SER A 32 3.62 7.09 -0.63
N ILE A 33 3.24 7.03 -1.89
CA ILE A 33 4.00 7.58 -3.01
C ILE A 33 3.07 8.48 -3.82
N ILE A 34 3.49 9.72 -4.05
CA ILE A 34 2.88 10.60 -5.05
C ILE A 34 3.90 10.77 -6.17
N GLY A 35 3.50 10.44 -7.39
CA GLY A 35 4.41 10.53 -8.53
C GLY A 35 3.71 10.25 -9.85
N ASN A 36 4.51 10.20 -10.92
CA ASN A 36 4.02 9.94 -12.26
C ASN A 36 4.30 8.49 -12.66
N LEU A 37 3.36 7.87 -13.36
CA LEU A 37 3.60 6.58 -14.00
C LEU A 37 4.75 6.71 -15.01
N ALA A 38 5.80 5.91 -14.79
CA ALA A 38 6.96 5.82 -15.65
C ALA A 38 6.61 5.26 -17.04
N ASP A 39 5.68 4.30 -17.03
CA ASP A 39 5.18 3.60 -18.19
C ASP A 39 3.72 3.16 -17.96
N THR A 40 3.08 2.69 -19.02
CA THR A 40 1.74 2.11 -18.99
C THR A 40 1.78 0.81 -18.16
N PRO A 41 0.82 0.58 -17.24
CA PRO A 41 0.81 -0.64 -16.43
C PRO A 41 0.68 -1.91 -17.27
N GLU A 42 1.61 -2.85 -17.07
CA GLU A 42 1.72 -4.08 -17.85
C GLU A 42 1.23 -5.29 -17.06
N LEU A 43 0.53 -6.19 -17.74
CA LEU A 43 0.02 -7.43 -17.17
C LEU A 43 1.05 -8.54 -17.29
N HIS A 44 1.34 -9.21 -16.18
CA HIS A 44 2.26 -10.33 -16.10
C HIS A 44 1.54 -11.55 -15.54
N ALA A 45 1.58 -12.66 -16.27
CA ALA A 45 1.12 -13.95 -15.75
C ALA A 45 2.17 -14.51 -14.78
N THR A 46 1.75 -14.89 -13.57
CA THR A 46 2.62 -15.60 -12.62
C THR A 46 2.54 -17.11 -12.82
N SER A 47 3.57 -17.84 -12.42
CA SER A 47 3.60 -19.31 -12.46
C SER A 47 2.47 -19.98 -11.65
N THR A 48 1.83 -19.23 -10.75
CA THR A 48 0.69 -19.66 -9.94
C THR A 48 -0.65 -19.52 -10.67
N GLY A 49 -0.65 -19.09 -11.94
CA GLY A 49 -1.85 -18.88 -12.76
C GLY A 49 -2.62 -17.60 -12.43
N ARG A 50 -2.12 -16.77 -11.51
CA ARG A 50 -2.68 -15.44 -11.22
C ARG A 50 -1.98 -14.39 -12.06
N GLU A 51 -2.75 -13.45 -12.57
CA GLU A 51 -2.18 -12.29 -13.25
C GLU A 51 -1.87 -11.18 -12.24
N ILE A 52 -0.75 -10.50 -12.46
CA ILE A 52 -0.32 -9.36 -11.66
C ILE A 52 -0.07 -8.18 -12.59
N VAL A 53 -0.40 -6.97 -12.14
CA VAL A 53 -0.07 -5.75 -12.87
C VAL A 53 1.21 -5.18 -12.27
N LYS A 54 2.20 -4.93 -13.11
CA LYS A 54 3.45 -4.28 -12.72
C LYS A 54 3.53 -2.91 -13.36
N TYR A 55 3.98 -1.95 -12.58
CA TYR A 55 4.25 -0.60 -13.08
C TYR A 55 5.29 0.09 -12.20
N ALA A 56 5.90 1.15 -12.74
CA ALA A 56 6.85 1.96 -12.01
C ALA A 56 6.31 3.38 -11.81
N VAL A 57 6.54 3.93 -10.62
CA VAL A 57 6.17 5.30 -10.26
C VAL A 57 7.44 6.11 -10.04
N ALA A 58 7.57 7.20 -10.77
CA ALA A 58 8.63 8.17 -10.61
C ALA A 58 8.20 9.24 -9.58
N SER A 59 8.91 9.30 -8.46
CA SER A 59 8.78 10.41 -7.51
C SER A 59 10.04 11.26 -7.57
N ASN A 60 9.85 12.58 -7.62
CA ASN A 60 10.95 13.53 -7.61
C ASN A 60 11.14 14.08 -6.21
N SER A 61 12.37 14.05 -5.72
CA SER A 61 12.78 14.65 -4.44
C SER A 61 13.88 15.69 -4.67
N GLY A 62 13.96 16.68 -3.78
CA GLY A 62 14.98 17.73 -3.81
C GLY A 62 14.52 19.07 -4.39
N SER A 63 15.38 20.08 -4.22
CA SER A 63 15.18 21.45 -4.72
C SER A 63 15.33 21.54 -6.24
N ARG A 64 14.91 22.65 -6.83
CA ARG A 64 14.89 22.87 -8.29
C ARG A 64 16.24 22.58 -8.98
N GLU A 65 17.37 22.85 -8.32
CA GLU A 65 18.71 22.64 -8.85
C GLU A 65 19.28 21.22 -8.63
N ASN A 66 18.76 20.47 -7.65
CA ASN A 66 19.25 19.12 -7.31
C ASN A 66 18.07 18.14 -7.24
N ARG A 67 17.39 17.99 -8.37
CA ARG A 67 16.22 17.12 -8.48
C ARG A 67 16.67 15.67 -8.68
N HIS A 68 16.41 14.84 -7.68
CA HIS A 68 16.64 13.41 -7.75
C HIS A 68 15.32 12.70 -8.07
N THR A 69 15.35 11.75 -9.01
CA THR A 69 14.19 10.92 -9.33
C THR A 69 14.37 9.53 -8.73
N SER A 70 13.46 9.16 -7.82
CA SER A 70 13.35 7.82 -7.28
C SER A 70 12.30 7.02 -8.05
N TRP A 71 12.70 5.84 -8.52
CA TRP A 71 11.83 4.94 -9.27
C TRP A 71 11.36 3.82 -8.34
N PHE A 72 10.06 3.78 -8.08
CA PHE A 72 9.44 2.78 -7.23
C PHE A 72 8.76 1.73 -8.09
N ARG A 73 9.12 0.46 -7.89
CA ARG A 73 8.47 -0.68 -8.54
C ARG A 73 7.26 -1.07 -7.72
N VAL A 74 6.09 -1.05 -8.35
CA VAL A 74 4.82 -1.39 -7.72
C VAL A 74 4.25 -2.64 -8.39
N THR A 75 3.82 -3.59 -7.56
CA THR A 75 3.13 -4.80 -7.97
C THR A 75 1.72 -4.77 -7.42
N SER A 76 0.73 -4.90 -8.30
CA SER A 76 -0.67 -4.99 -7.93
C SER A 76 -1.18 -6.42 -8.15
N PHE A 77 -1.74 -7.01 -7.09
CA PHE A 77 -2.40 -8.32 -7.11
C PHE A 77 -3.92 -8.17 -7.26
N ALA A 78 -4.38 -7.11 -7.92
CA ALA A 78 -5.79 -6.89 -8.15
C ALA A 78 -6.41 -8.12 -8.84
N PRO A 79 -7.52 -8.66 -8.34
CA PRO A 79 -8.22 -9.76 -9.01
C PRO A 79 -8.69 -9.31 -10.40
N GLU A 80 -8.94 -10.29 -11.28
CA GLU A 80 -9.53 -10.02 -12.58
C GLU A 80 -10.83 -9.23 -12.42
N GLY A 81 -10.92 -8.07 -13.09
CA GLY A 81 -12.07 -7.18 -13.01
C GLY A 81 -11.73 -5.70 -13.13
N PRO A 82 -12.66 -4.82 -12.68
CA PRO A 82 -12.59 -3.39 -12.95
C PRO A 82 -11.32 -2.71 -12.44
N GLY A 83 -10.74 -3.19 -11.34
CA GLY A 83 -9.50 -2.63 -10.78
C GLY A 83 -8.28 -2.86 -11.69
N ARG A 84 -8.19 -4.03 -12.32
CA ARG A 84 -7.12 -4.38 -13.27
C ARG A 84 -7.27 -3.58 -14.56
N ASP A 85 -8.49 -3.50 -15.09
CA ASP A 85 -8.77 -2.79 -16.34
C ASP A 85 -8.59 -1.27 -16.16
N PHE A 86 -8.96 -0.74 -14.99
CA PHE A 86 -8.68 0.64 -14.62
C PHE A 86 -7.19 0.94 -14.63
N LEU A 87 -6.35 0.09 -14.02
CA LEU A 87 -4.90 0.26 -14.03
C LEU A 87 -4.34 0.25 -15.46
N GLN A 88 -4.74 -0.70 -16.28
CA GLN A 88 -4.29 -0.79 -17.69
C GLN A 88 -4.74 0.41 -18.53
N SER A 89 -5.88 1.04 -18.18
CA SER A 89 -6.36 2.24 -18.87
C SER A 89 -5.53 3.50 -18.58
N LEU A 90 -4.64 3.47 -17.57
CA LEU A 90 -3.86 4.64 -17.18
C LEU A 90 -2.68 4.85 -18.15
N PRO A 91 -2.64 5.99 -18.86
CA PRO A 91 -1.51 6.29 -19.72
C PRO A 91 -0.27 6.64 -18.90
N LYS A 92 0.90 6.45 -19.50
CA LYS A 92 2.18 6.97 -19.01
C LYS A 92 2.08 8.45 -18.64
N GLY A 93 2.75 8.84 -17.56
CA GLY A 93 2.78 10.23 -17.08
C GLY A 93 1.60 10.62 -16.19
N THR A 94 0.60 9.75 -16.02
CA THR A 94 -0.50 9.96 -15.05
C THR A 94 0.07 10.13 -13.66
N MET A 95 -0.31 11.23 -13.00
CA MET A 95 0.00 11.47 -11.60
C MET A 95 -0.93 10.62 -10.74
N VAL A 96 -0.32 9.77 -9.92
CA VAL A 96 -1.01 8.83 -9.05
C VAL A 96 -0.52 8.98 -7.62
N PHE A 97 -1.44 8.79 -6.68
CA PHE A 97 -1.16 8.47 -5.30
C PHE A 97 -1.25 6.96 -5.15
N VAL A 98 -0.17 6.32 -4.72
CA VAL A 98 -0.10 4.89 -4.48
C VAL A 98 0.22 4.66 -3.03
N GLU A 99 -0.55 3.78 -2.41
CA GLU A 99 -0.27 3.28 -1.09
C GLU A 99 -0.09 1.77 -1.13
N GLY A 100 0.92 1.28 -0.44
CA GLY A 100 1.23 -0.14 -0.45
C GLY A 100 2.07 -0.59 0.73
N ASP A 101 2.28 -1.90 0.79
CA ASP A 101 3.24 -2.51 1.69
C ASP A 101 4.63 -2.52 1.05
N ALA A 102 5.63 -2.06 1.79
CA ALA A 102 7.02 -2.10 1.36
C ALA A 102 7.62 -3.49 1.65
N SER A 103 8.15 -4.13 0.62
CA SER A 103 8.88 -5.40 0.70
C SER A 103 10.31 -5.20 0.21
N MET A 104 11.29 -5.62 1.01
CA MET A 104 12.70 -5.62 0.62
C MET A 104 13.09 -7.02 0.18
N SER A 105 13.47 -7.18 -1.08
CA SER A 105 13.99 -8.43 -1.62
C SER A 105 15.47 -8.30 -1.89
N THR A 106 16.25 -9.29 -1.46
CA THR A 106 17.69 -9.34 -1.72
C THR A 106 17.97 -10.36 -2.81
N TYR A 107 18.70 -9.97 -3.85
CA TYR A 107 19.09 -10.84 -4.95
C TYR A 107 20.60 -10.72 -5.20
N GLN A 108 21.21 -11.79 -5.72
CA GLN A 108 22.60 -11.76 -6.15
C GLN A 108 22.67 -11.39 -7.63
N ASP A 109 23.52 -10.43 -7.95
CA ASP A 109 23.83 -10.08 -9.34
C ASP A 109 24.71 -11.16 -9.99
N ALA A 110 24.89 -11.09 -11.31
CA ALA A 110 25.73 -12.02 -12.06
C ALA A 110 27.20 -12.03 -11.56
N GLU A 111 27.65 -10.91 -10.97
CA GLU A 111 28.98 -10.77 -10.36
C GLU A 111 29.04 -11.25 -8.90
N GLY A 112 27.99 -11.90 -8.39
CA GLY A 112 27.92 -12.44 -7.02
C GLY A 112 27.70 -11.38 -5.94
N LYS A 113 27.42 -10.13 -6.31
CA LYS A 113 27.16 -9.06 -5.35
C LYS A 113 25.70 -9.08 -4.87
N THR A 114 25.53 -9.11 -3.56
CA THR A 114 24.22 -8.97 -2.92
C THR A 114 23.65 -7.56 -3.13
N ARG A 115 22.47 -7.49 -3.76
CA ARG A 115 21.72 -6.25 -4.00
C ARG A 115 20.37 -6.32 -3.32
N SER A 116 19.95 -5.21 -2.72
CA SER A 116 18.61 -5.06 -2.15
C SER A 116 17.73 -4.27 -3.12
N SER A 117 16.52 -4.77 -3.34
CA SER A 117 15.49 -4.14 -4.17
C SER A 117 14.26 -3.87 -3.32
N LEU A 118 13.76 -2.64 -3.40
CA LEU A 118 12.47 -2.28 -2.83
C LEU A 118 11.36 -2.60 -3.85
N ASN A 119 10.39 -3.40 -3.42
CA ASN A 119 9.14 -3.65 -4.13
C ASN A 119 7.97 -3.16 -3.27
N VAL A 120 6.98 -2.55 -3.90
CA VAL A 120 5.78 -2.05 -3.23
C VAL A 120 4.60 -2.91 -3.67
N VAL A 121 3.91 -3.54 -2.72
CA VAL A 121 2.67 -4.26 -2.98
C VAL A 121 1.51 -3.28 -2.85
N GLN A 122 0.83 -3.00 -3.96
CA GLN A 122 -0.26 -2.03 -4.00
C GLN A 122 -1.42 -2.46 -3.08
N ARG A 123 -1.85 -1.54 -2.21
CA ARG A 123 -3.10 -1.64 -1.45
C ARG A 123 -4.18 -0.72 -1.99
N ASN A 124 -3.81 0.53 -2.25
CA ASN A 124 -4.71 1.53 -2.79
C ASN A 124 -4.02 2.36 -3.86
N ILE A 125 -4.80 2.82 -4.84
CA ILE A 125 -4.35 3.74 -5.87
C ILE A 125 -5.42 4.79 -6.13
N GLU A 126 -5.00 6.04 -6.24
CA GLU A 126 -5.85 7.16 -6.62
C GLU A 126 -5.19 7.94 -7.74
N VAL A 127 -5.98 8.31 -8.75
CA VAL A 127 -5.48 9.11 -9.88
C VAL A 127 -5.70 10.58 -9.56
N LEU A 128 -4.62 11.32 -9.40
CA LEU A 128 -4.66 12.74 -9.07
C LEU A 128 -4.78 13.61 -10.32
N ARG A 129 -4.08 13.23 -11.40
CA ARG A 129 -4.08 13.98 -12.66
C ARG A 129 -3.73 13.07 -13.83
N ARG A 130 -4.54 13.08 -14.88
CA ARG A 130 -4.19 12.45 -16.16
C ARG A 130 -3.28 13.38 -16.98
N PRO A 131 -2.35 12.83 -17.78
CA PRO A 131 -1.58 13.63 -18.71
C PRO A 131 -2.54 14.34 -19.65
N ALA A 132 -2.24 15.60 -19.97
CA ALA A 132 -2.99 16.32 -20.98
C ALA A 132 -2.62 15.72 -22.34
N THR A 133 -3.33 14.68 -22.76
CA THR A 133 -3.32 14.25 -24.16
C THR A 133 -3.89 15.42 -24.93
N GLY A 134 -3.03 16.11 -25.72
CA GLY A 134 -3.44 17.25 -26.52
C GLY A 134 -4.64 16.86 -27.36
N THR A 135 -5.82 17.29 -26.93
CA THR A 135 -7.00 17.30 -27.79
C THR A 135 -6.73 18.45 -28.75
N PRO A 136 -6.48 18.22 -30.06
CA PRO A 136 -6.61 19.31 -31.01
C PRO A 136 -8.06 19.76 -30.89
N ALA A 137 -8.25 20.97 -30.38
CA ALA A 137 -9.55 21.64 -30.42
C ALA A 137 -10.02 21.55 -31.88
N SER A 138 -11.02 20.70 -32.11
CA SER A 138 -11.71 20.65 -33.40
C SER A 138 -12.51 21.94 -33.47
N GLU A 139 -12.20 22.73 -34.48
CA GLU A 139 -12.91 23.93 -34.91
C GLU A 139 -14.38 23.65 -35.24
#